data_AF-A0A645HZN1-F1
#
_entry.id   AF-A0A645HZN1-F1
#
_cell.length_a   1.000
_cell.length_b   1.000
_cell.length_c   1.000
_cell.angle_alpha   90.00
_cell.angle_beta   90.00
_cell.angle_gamma   90.00
#
_symmetry.space_group_name_H-M   'P 1'
#
loop_
_entity.id
_entity.type
_entity.pdbx_description
1 polymer ?
#
loop_
_entity_poly.entity_id
_entity_poly.type
_entity_poly.pdbx_seq_one_letter_code
_entity_poly.pdbx_strand_id
1 'polypeptide(L)' 'MGAEEKCKDISEQFKNIFDNSQYYLLDSNEIIKTSEVDGSHLSEESHYILGKELGRKIKEIFIK' A
#
# COMPACT_ATOMS: atom_id res chain seq x y z
N MET A 1 -1.02 12.29 -19.79
CA MET A 1 -0.60 11.27 -18.80
C MET A 1 -1.73 10.27 -18.61
N GLY A 2 -1.44 8.98 -18.81
CA GLY A 2 -2.37 7.86 -18.56
C GLY A 2 -2.38 7.44 -17.09
N ALA A 3 -3.22 6.44 -16.75
CA ALA A 3 -3.33 5.93 -15.38
C ALA A 3 -2.02 5.31 -14.86
N GLU A 4 -1.28 4.62 -15.74
CA GLU A 4 0.00 3.96 -15.42
C GLU A 4 1.10 4.93 -14.98
N GLU A 5 1.17 6.12 -15.56
CA GLU A 5 2.14 7.13 -15.11
C GLU A 5 1.68 7.80 -13.82
N LYS A 6 0.38 8.06 -13.69
CA LYS A 6 -0.18 8.70 -12.50
C LYS A 6 -0.02 7.87 -11.23
N CYS A 7 -0.05 6.53 -11.34
CA CYS A 7 0.01 5.68 -10.15
C CYS A 7 1.40 5.63 -9.51
N LYS A 8 2.48 5.94 -10.25
CA LYS A 8 3.86 5.94 -9.74
C LYS A 8 4.07 6.98 -8.64
N ASP A 9 3.41 8.13 -8.75
CA ASP A 9 3.60 9.25 -7.82
C ASP A 9 2.61 9.21 -6.64
N ILE A 10 1.63 8.29 -6.64
CA ILE A 10 0.58 8.22 -5.60
C ILE A 10 1.20 8.04 -4.22
N SER A 11 2.20 7.16 -4.09
CA SER A 11 2.87 6.93 -2.81
C SER A 11 3.44 8.23 -2.23
N GLU A 12 4.21 8.96 -3.03
CA GLU A 12 4.83 10.22 -2.62
C GLU A 12 3.79 11.30 -2.30
N GLN A 13 2.75 11.41 -3.13
CA GLN A 13 1.66 12.37 -2.90
C GLN A 13 0.91 12.09 -1.60
N PHE A 14 0.62 10.82 -1.29
CA PHE A 14 0.01 10.46 -0.01
C PHE A 14 0.97 10.69 1.16
N LYS A 15 2.27 10.37 1.01
CA LYS A 15 3.28 10.68 2.04
C LYS A 15 3.29 12.18 2.38
N ASN A 16 3.22 13.04 1.35
CA ASN A 16 3.16 14.50 1.54
C ASN A 16 1.85 14.97 2.18
N ILE A 17 0.70 14.41 1.80
CA ILE A 17 -0.61 14.78 2.37
C ILE A 17 -0.72 14.37 3.84
N PHE A 18 -0.17 13.21 4.18
CA PHE A 18 -0.23 12.65 5.53
C PHE A 18 0.96 13.07 6.39
N ASP A 19 1.88 13.89 5.86
CA ASP A 19 2.99 14.44 6.61
C ASP A 19 2.45 15.29 7.78
N ASN A 20 2.92 14.99 8.99
CA ASN A 20 2.42 15.56 10.26
C ASN A 20 0.94 15.26 10.59
N SER A 21 0.29 14.30 9.90
CA SER A 21 -1.06 13.88 10.24
C SER A 21 -1.10 12.98 11.48
N GLN A 22 -2.26 12.91 12.13
CA GLN A 22 -2.52 11.96 13.22
C GLN A 22 -2.92 10.57 12.71
N TYR A 23 -2.90 10.38 11.39
CA TYR A 23 -3.32 9.15 10.74
C TYR A 23 -2.11 8.32 10.31
N TYR A 24 -2.34 7.02 10.18
CA TYR A 24 -1.32 6.08 9.73
C TYR A 24 -1.44 5.87 8.23
N LEU A 25 -0.34 6.02 7.51
CA LEU A 25 -0.24 5.69 6.09
C LEU A 25 0.48 4.34 5.93
N LEU A 26 -0.11 3.44 5.16
CA LEU A 26 0.53 2.20 4.71
C LEU A 26 0.68 2.26 3.19
N ASP A 27 1.92 2.37 2.72
CA ASP A 27 2.24 2.24 1.31
C ASP A 27 2.40 0.76 0.94
N SER A 28 1.40 0.19 0.25
CA SER A 28 1.45 -1.21 -0.14
C SER A 28 2.52 -1.52 -1.19
N ASN A 29 3.02 -0.51 -1.92
CA ASN A 29 4.08 -0.74 -2.92
C ASN A 29 5.40 -1.18 -2.30
N GLU A 30 5.61 -0.93 -1.00
CA GLU A 30 6.82 -1.36 -0.27
C GLU A 30 6.78 -2.85 0.09
N ILE A 31 5.62 -3.51 -0.04
CA ILE A 31 5.40 -4.89 0.42
C ILE A 31 4.88 -5.85 -0.66
N ILE A 32 4.14 -5.35 -1.66
CA ILE A 32 3.51 -6.17 -2.70
C ILE A 32 3.65 -5.55 -4.09
N LYS A 33 3.29 -6.33 -5.12
CA LYS A 33 3.24 -5.89 -6.51
C LYS A 33 1.91 -6.32 -7.15
N THR A 34 1.53 -5.66 -8.24
CA THR A 34 0.40 -6.11 -9.06
C THR A 34 0.72 -7.43 -9.75
N SER A 35 -0.33 -8.16 -10.12
CA SER A 35 -0.23 -9.46 -10.78
C SER A 35 0.39 -9.33 -12.16
N GLU A 36 1.17 -10.32 -12.58
CA GLU A 36 1.73 -10.36 -13.94
C GLU A 36 0.68 -10.66 -15.01
N VAL A 37 -0.54 -11.07 -14.62
CA VAL A 37 -1.62 -11.43 -15.54
C VAL A 37 -2.16 -10.20 -16.26
N ASP A 38 -2.41 -9.13 -15.51
CA ASP A 38 -3.01 -7.90 -16.04
C ASP A 38 -2.32 -6.61 -15.59
N GLY A 39 -1.31 -6.69 -14.72
CA GLY A 39 -0.58 -5.54 -14.21
C GLY A 39 -1.38 -4.61 -13.31
N SER A 40 -2.64 -4.96 -12.96
CA SER A 40 -3.56 -4.06 -12.26
C SER A 40 -4.16 -4.66 -10.98
N HIS A 41 -4.54 -5.95 -10.98
CA HIS A 41 -5.07 -6.62 -9.80
C HIS A 41 -3.94 -7.26 -8.98
N LEU A 42 -4.26 -7.85 -7.84
CA LEU A 42 -3.30 -8.57 -7.01
C LEU A 42 -3.37 -10.07 -7.26
N SER A 43 -2.22 -10.75 -7.11
CA SER A 43 -2.19 -12.20 -7.00
C SER A 43 -2.70 -12.67 -5.63
N GLU A 44 -3.06 -13.96 -5.52
CA GLU A 44 -3.43 -14.57 -4.24
C GLU A 44 -2.31 -14.40 -3.19
N GLU A 45 -1.06 -14.58 -3.59
CA GLU A 45 0.11 -14.35 -2.73
C GLU A 45 0.20 -12.90 -2.25
N SER A 46 0.01 -11.91 -3.15
CA SER A 46 0.03 -10.50 -2.79
C SER A 46 -1.11 -10.13 -1.85
N HIS A 47 -2.31 -10.70 -2.04
CA HIS A 47 -3.41 -10.55 -1.10
C HIS A 47 -3.06 -11.09 0.30
N TYR A 48 -2.44 -12.27 0.37
CA TYR A 48 -2.02 -12.88 1.62
C TYR A 48 -0.98 -12.03 2.36
N ILE A 49 0.06 -11.56 1.64
CA ILE A 49 1.12 -10.71 2.21
C ILE A 49 0.53 -9.39 2.74
N LEU A 50 -0.31 -8.72 1.94
CA LEU A 50 -0.95 -7.47 2.35
C LEU A 50 -1.80 -7.64 3.60
N GLY A 51 -2.61 -8.70 3.67
CA GLY A 51 -3.43 -8.99 4.84
C GLY A 51 -2.59 -9.23 6.11
N LYS A 52 -1.49 -9.96 5.99
CA LYS A 52 -0.57 -10.22 7.10
C LYS A 52 0.10 -8.94 7.60
N GLU A 53 0.62 -8.11 6.70
CA GLU A 53 1.29 -6.85 7.07
C GLU A 53 0.31 -5.83 7.66
N LEU A 54 -0.89 -5.72 7.10
CA LEU A 54 -1.94 -4.87 7.66
C LEU A 54 -2.32 -5.34 9.08
N GLY A 55 -2.50 -6.64 9.28
CA GLY A 55 -2.79 -7.20 10.60
C GLY A 55 -1.69 -6.92 11.63
N ARG A 56 -0.41 -7.00 11.22
CA ARG A 56 0.73 -6.60 12.06
C ARG A 56 0.66 -5.11 12.40
N LYS A 57 0.43 -4.24 11.43
CA LYS A 57 0.34 -2.78 11.63
C LYS A 57 -0.79 -2.39 12.57
N ILE A 58 -1.97 -3.00 12.43
CA ILE A 58 -3.10 -2.76 13.34
C ILE A 58 -2.75 -3.15 14.77
N LYS A 59 -2.06 -4.29 14.97
CA LYS A 59 -1.60 -4.71 16.31
C LYS A 59 -0.61 -3.71 16.92
N GLU A 60 0.35 -3.21 16.13
CA GLU A 60 1.31 -2.18 16.57
C GLU A 60 0.61 -0.89 17.01
N ILE A 61 -0.45 -0.49 16.29
CA ILE A 61 -1.19 0.74 16.58
C ILE A 61 -2.07 0.60 17.82
N PHE A 62 -2.79 -0.52 17.96
CA PHE A 62 -3.90 -0.62 18.92
C PHE A 62 -3.69 -1.61 20.07
N ILE A 63 -2.84 -2.64 19.90
CA ILE A 63 -2.87 -3.83 20.77
C ILE A 63 -1.63 -3.97 21.65
N LYS A 64 -0.50 -3.33 21.31
CA LYS A 64 0.80 -3.37 22.04
C LYS A 64 1.22 -4.76 22.52
#